data_AF-A0A8S4SHS7-F1
#
_entry.id   AF-A0A8S4SHS7-F1
#
_cell.length_a   1.000
_cell.length_b   1.000
_cell.length_c   1.000
_cell.angle_alpha   90.00
_cell.angle_beta   90.00
_cell.angle_gamma   90.00
#
_symmetry.space_group_name_H-M   'P 1'
#
loop_
_entity.id
_entity.type
_entity.pdbx_description
1 polymer ?
#
loop_
_entity_poly.entity_id
_entity_poly.type
_entity_poly.pdbx_seq_one_letter_code
_entity_poly.pdbx_strand_id
1 'polypeptide(L)'
;MWKGQIKRLMEGKGQILELVEQAITTYDQREEWCSKLDALKEKAALDYRKHCLEVRELQRQLDHSMKLEEFLRTKGTVRLTAADAKAEAKKQEQQEQEIRAYNNYINILDAIREYTGDDDVDKLIQEFTRREEENYALFNYINEVNTELKNLSDNVKMLQISIQDEHAKHQAKLFKQQDSIETLKGTLEDRRIANVDLREAYDKTSQVLHTLLQEVQTLALSSECESLPLLKLLGKTLDINTTNARLYIKGLEKKITEMVDLIKFDEIVQRRTESKERTPPATRRRRRAPASPRPPSHQPILARS
;
A
#
# COMPACT_ATOMS: atom_id res chain seq x y z
N MET A 1 -116.34 -128.31 -32.22
CA MET A 1 -116.84 -126.94 -32.44
C MET A 1 -116.26 -125.94 -31.42
N TRP A 2 -116.52 -126.07 -30.12
CA TRP A 2 -116.10 -125.11 -29.08
C TRP A 2 -114.58 -124.86 -28.95
N LYS A 3 -113.74 -125.92 -28.94
CA LYS A 3 -112.27 -125.78 -28.83
C LYS A 3 -111.64 -124.93 -29.95
N GLY A 4 -112.20 -124.98 -31.16
CA GLY A 4 -111.74 -124.18 -32.30
C GLY A 4 -112.18 -122.71 -32.27
N GLN A 5 -113.26 -122.40 -31.55
CA GLN A 5 -113.69 -121.02 -31.28
C GLN A 5 -112.83 -120.39 -30.18
N ILE A 6 -112.49 -121.15 -29.13
CA ILE A 6 -111.56 -120.68 -28.07
C ILE A 6 -110.18 -120.37 -28.66
N LYS A 7 -109.64 -121.23 -29.54
CA LYS A 7 -108.32 -120.98 -30.16
C LYS A 7 -108.30 -119.70 -31.00
N ARG A 8 -109.33 -119.46 -31.84
CA ARG A 8 -109.49 -118.21 -32.60
C ARG A 8 -109.63 -116.98 -31.70
N LEU A 9 -110.33 -117.11 -30.57
CA LEU A 9 -110.45 -116.02 -29.59
C LEU A 9 -109.10 -115.71 -28.92
N MET A 10 -108.31 -116.75 -28.57
CA MET A 10 -106.98 -116.55 -27.99
C MET A 10 -105.97 -115.98 -29.01
N GLU A 11 -106.02 -116.41 -30.27
CA GLU A 11 -105.23 -115.83 -31.36
C GLU A 11 -105.62 -114.37 -31.62
N GLY A 12 -106.92 -114.06 -31.67
CA GLY A 12 -107.40 -112.68 -31.78
C GLY A 12 -106.99 -111.80 -30.60
N LYS A 13 -107.04 -112.33 -29.36
CA LYS A 13 -106.52 -111.63 -28.17
C LYS A 13 -105.00 -111.39 -28.27
N GLY A 14 -104.25 -112.36 -28.78
CA GLY A 14 -102.81 -112.23 -29.00
C GLY A 14 -102.49 -111.13 -30.01
N GLN A 15 -103.19 -111.11 -31.15
CA GLN A 15 -103.05 -110.06 -32.16
C GLN A 15 -103.44 -108.67 -31.63
N ILE A 16 -104.49 -108.59 -30.81
CA ILE A 16 -104.89 -107.33 -30.16
C ILE A 16 -103.82 -106.86 -29.17
N LEU A 17 -103.24 -107.76 -28.36
CA LEU A 17 -102.19 -107.41 -27.41
C LEU A 17 -100.92 -106.94 -28.12
N GLU A 18 -100.50 -107.63 -29.20
CA GLU A 18 -99.36 -107.23 -30.02
C GLU A 18 -99.58 -105.85 -30.66
N LEU A 19 -100.79 -105.60 -31.17
CA LEU A 19 -101.15 -104.29 -31.72
C LEU A 19 -101.18 -103.19 -30.66
N VAL A 20 -101.60 -103.49 -29.43
CA VAL A 20 -101.56 -102.56 -28.30
C VAL A 20 -100.12 -102.28 -27.86
N GLU A 21 -99.26 -103.29 -27.78
CA GLU A 21 -97.83 -103.13 -27.45
C GLU A 21 -97.09 -102.34 -28.54
N GLN A 22 -97.38 -102.62 -29.82
CA GLN A 22 -96.89 -101.83 -30.93
C GLN A 22 -97.39 -100.38 -30.88
N ALA A 23 -98.66 -100.16 -30.51
CA ALA A 23 -99.18 -98.82 -30.31
C ALA A 23 -98.43 -98.10 -29.17
N ILE A 24 -98.26 -98.72 -28.00
CA ILE A 24 -97.55 -98.13 -26.86
C ILE A 24 -96.11 -97.75 -27.24
N THR A 25 -95.35 -98.68 -27.83
CA THR A 25 -93.95 -98.41 -28.23
C THR A 25 -93.84 -97.30 -29.27
N THR A 26 -94.77 -97.22 -30.24
CA THR A 26 -94.79 -96.11 -31.21
C THR A 26 -95.18 -94.78 -30.58
N TYR A 27 -96.07 -94.77 -29.58
CA TYR A 27 -96.40 -93.58 -28.80
C TYR A 27 -95.21 -93.10 -27.95
N ASP A 28 -94.51 -94.00 -27.25
CA ASP A 28 -93.32 -93.67 -26.46
C ASP A 28 -92.20 -93.10 -27.36
N GLN A 29 -91.95 -93.74 -28.51
CA GLN A 29 -91.00 -93.22 -29.50
C GLN A 29 -91.40 -91.82 -29.98
N ARG A 30 -92.68 -91.61 -30.31
CA ARG A 30 -93.18 -90.29 -30.74
C ARG A 30 -92.96 -89.25 -29.64
N GLU A 31 -93.23 -89.57 -28.38
CA GLU A 31 -93.01 -88.67 -27.24
C GLU A 31 -91.53 -88.30 -27.09
N GLU A 32 -90.62 -89.28 -27.18
CA GLU A 32 -89.18 -89.02 -27.19
C GLU A 32 -88.75 -88.12 -28.35
N TRP A 33 -89.27 -88.35 -29.56
CA TRP A 33 -88.97 -87.52 -30.73
C TRP A 33 -89.49 -86.09 -30.57
N CYS A 34 -90.69 -85.91 -30.00
CA CYS A 34 -91.23 -84.61 -29.65
C CYS A 34 -90.34 -83.89 -28.62
N SER A 35 -89.93 -84.59 -27.56
CA SER A 35 -89.04 -84.03 -26.53
C SER A 35 -87.68 -83.62 -27.10
N LYS A 36 -87.06 -84.46 -27.94
CA LYS A 36 -85.83 -84.14 -28.68
C LYS A 36 -86.00 -82.93 -29.59
N LEU A 37 -87.13 -82.84 -30.30
CA LEU A 37 -87.44 -81.71 -31.17
C LEU A 37 -87.56 -80.41 -30.37
N ASP A 38 -88.23 -80.43 -29.23
CA ASP A 38 -88.41 -79.23 -28.40
C ASP A 38 -87.09 -78.79 -27.74
N ALA A 39 -86.25 -79.73 -27.29
CA ALA A 39 -84.90 -79.42 -26.82
C ALA A 39 -84.03 -78.78 -27.93
N LEU A 40 -84.14 -79.26 -29.17
CA LEU A 40 -83.44 -78.66 -30.31
C LEU A 40 -83.96 -77.26 -30.63
N LYS A 41 -85.27 -77.01 -30.54
CA LYS A 41 -85.85 -75.66 -30.72
C LYS A 41 -85.38 -74.70 -29.64
N GLU A 42 -85.39 -75.11 -28.37
CA GLU A 42 -84.92 -74.28 -27.26
C GLU A 42 -83.44 -73.95 -27.41
N LYS A 43 -82.62 -74.97 -27.72
CA LYS A 43 -81.19 -74.76 -27.99
C LYS A 43 -80.98 -73.78 -29.15
N ALA A 44 -81.69 -73.92 -30.26
CA ALA A 44 -81.60 -73.01 -31.39
C ALA A 44 -81.99 -71.56 -31.01
N ALA A 45 -83.01 -71.38 -30.18
CA ALA A 45 -83.42 -70.06 -29.69
C ALA A 45 -82.36 -69.43 -28.76
N LEU A 46 -81.76 -70.22 -27.87
CA LEU A 46 -80.68 -69.78 -26.99
C LEU A 46 -79.42 -69.42 -27.77
N ASP A 47 -79.00 -70.26 -28.71
CA ASP A 47 -77.84 -70.03 -29.58
C ASP A 47 -78.07 -68.77 -30.43
N TYR A 48 -79.26 -68.58 -31.00
CA TYR A 48 -79.62 -67.36 -31.72
C TYR A 48 -79.50 -66.11 -30.83
N ARG A 49 -80.03 -66.16 -29.60
CA ARG A 49 -79.91 -65.04 -28.65
C ARG A 49 -78.46 -64.75 -28.28
N LYS A 50 -77.65 -65.79 -28.07
CA LYS A 50 -76.22 -65.67 -27.76
C LYS A 50 -75.47 -65.01 -28.92
N HIS A 51 -75.67 -65.50 -30.15
CA HIS A 51 -75.06 -64.91 -31.34
C HIS A 51 -75.47 -63.45 -31.55
N CYS A 52 -76.74 -63.09 -31.29
CA CYS A 52 -77.18 -61.69 -31.35
C CYS A 52 -76.43 -60.79 -30.35
N LEU A 53 -76.12 -61.29 -29.15
CA LEU A 53 -75.37 -60.55 -28.15
C LEU A 53 -73.88 -60.43 -28.54
N GLU A 54 -73.28 -61.51 -29.04
CA GLU A 54 -71.90 -61.51 -29.52
C GLU A 54 -71.70 -60.52 -30.68
N VAL A 55 -72.59 -60.55 -31.68
CA VAL A 55 -72.56 -59.61 -32.81
C VAL A 55 -72.69 -58.17 -32.34
N ARG A 56 -73.58 -57.90 -31.37
CA ARG A 56 -73.75 -56.55 -30.82
C ARG A 56 -72.49 -56.06 -30.09
N GLU A 57 -71.84 -56.91 -29.32
CA GLU A 57 -70.61 -56.53 -28.61
C GLU A 57 -69.44 -56.31 -29.58
N LEU A 58 -69.29 -57.17 -30.60
CA LEU A 58 -68.30 -56.97 -31.65
C LEU A 58 -68.52 -55.67 -32.42
N GLN A 59 -69.78 -55.33 -32.73
CA GLN A 59 -70.10 -54.05 -33.37
C GLN A 59 -69.70 -52.87 -32.48
N ARG A 60 -69.96 -52.95 -31.17
CA ARG A 60 -69.60 -51.90 -30.22
C ARG A 60 -68.08 -51.70 -30.13
N GLN A 61 -67.32 -52.79 -30.15
CA GLN A 61 -65.84 -52.73 -30.16
C GLN A 61 -65.31 -52.14 -31.46
N LEU A 62 -65.88 -52.52 -32.60
CA LEU A 62 -65.53 -51.96 -33.90
C LEU A 62 -65.79 -50.45 -33.94
N ASP A 63 -66.98 -50.01 -33.53
CA ASP A 63 -67.34 -48.59 -33.48
C ASP A 63 -66.41 -47.79 -32.57
N HIS A 64 -65.98 -48.37 -31.44
CA HIS A 64 -65.01 -47.73 -30.57
C HIS A 64 -63.64 -47.59 -31.24
N SER A 65 -63.15 -48.65 -31.88
CA SER A 65 -61.87 -48.64 -32.61
C SER A 65 -61.90 -47.64 -33.76
N MET A 66 -62.98 -47.60 -34.55
CA MET A 66 -63.13 -46.64 -35.65
C MET A 66 -63.11 -45.20 -35.16
N LYS A 67 -63.84 -44.89 -34.08
CA LYS A 67 -63.84 -43.55 -33.48
C LYS A 67 -62.46 -43.15 -32.96
N LEU A 68 -61.73 -44.08 -32.35
CA LEU A 68 -60.38 -43.83 -31.87
C LEU A 68 -59.41 -43.59 -33.03
N GLU A 69 -59.47 -44.42 -34.08
CA GLU A 69 -58.68 -44.24 -35.29
C GLU A 69 -58.96 -42.89 -35.94
N GLU A 70 -60.23 -42.50 -36.10
CA GLU A 70 -60.61 -41.22 -36.67
C GLU A 70 -60.11 -40.04 -35.81
N PHE A 71 -60.21 -40.15 -34.49
CA PHE A 71 -59.68 -39.14 -33.57
C PHE A 71 -58.16 -39.00 -33.67
N LEU A 72 -57.43 -40.12 -33.69
CA LEU A 72 -55.98 -40.13 -33.83
C LEU A 72 -55.55 -39.62 -35.20
N ARG A 73 -56.26 -40.00 -36.27
CA ARG A 73 -56.03 -39.49 -37.63
C ARG A 73 -56.24 -37.99 -37.70
N THR A 74 -57.34 -37.48 -37.14
CA THR A 74 -57.65 -36.04 -37.15
C THR A 74 -56.61 -35.26 -36.35
N LYS A 75 -56.30 -35.69 -35.12
CA LYS A 75 -55.27 -35.03 -34.30
C LYS A 75 -53.87 -35.14 -34.90
N GLY A 76 -53.52 -36.30 -35.46
CA GLY A 76 -52.25 -36.55 -36.11
C GLY A 76 -52.08 -35.68 -37.35
N THR A 77 -53.09 -35.59 -38.19
CA THR A 77 -53.09 -34.75 -39.41
C THR A 77 -52.96 -33.27 -39.06
N VAL A 78 -53.70 -32.77 -38.08
CA VAL A 78 -53.60 -31.36 -37.63
C VAL A 78 -52.22 -31.05 -37.06
N ARG A 79 -51.60 -31.98 -36.31
CA ARG A 79 -50.25 -31.79 -35.77
C ARG A 79 -49.18 -31.84 -36.86
N LEU A 80 -49.28 -32.78 -37.79
CA LEU A 80 -48.35 -32.92 -38.90
C LEU A 80 -48.41 -31.68 -39.80
N THR A 81 -49.60 -31.28 -40.24
CA THR A 81 -49.78 -30.08 -41.07
C THR A 81 -49.34 -28.79 -40.38
N ALA A 82 -49.59 -28.61 -39.08
CA ALA A 82 -49.13 -27.43 -38.35
C ALA A 82 -47.61 -27.43 -38.11
N ALA A 83 -47.01 -28.59 -37.83
CA ALA A 83 -45.56 -28.72 -37.68
C ALA A 83 -44.84 -28.53 -39.02
N ASP A 84 -45.37 -29.12 -40.09
CA ASP A 84 -44.84 -29.00 -41.44
C ASP A 84 -44.97 -27.56 -41.95
N ALA A 85 -46.13 -26.92 -41.76
CA ALA A 85 -46.31 -25.50 -42.11
C ALA A 85 -45.36 -24.58 -41.32
N LYS A 86 -45.11 -24.87 -40.04
CA LYS A 86 -44.15 -24.10 -39.24
C LYS A 86 -42.70 -24.35 -39.68
N ALA A 87 -42.35 -25.57 -40.05
CA ALA A 87 -41.03 -25.92 -40.56
C ALA A 87 -40.79 -25.27 -41.94
N GLU A 88 -41.80 -25.28 -42.81
CA GLU A 88 -41.75 -24.65 -44.11
C GLU A 88 -41.68 -23.12 -44.00
N ALA A 89 -42.50 -22.50 -43.14
CA ALA A 89 -42.43 -21.06 -42.86
C ALA A 89 -41.05 -20.65 -42.32
N LYS A 90 -40.46 -21.43 -41.41
CA LYS A 90 -39.10 -21.17 -40.90
C LYS A 90 -38.05 -21.28 -42.00
N LYS A 91 -38.19 -22.25 -42.91
CA LYS A 91 -37.27 -22.41 -44.05
C LYS A 91 -37.40 -21.24 -45.03
N GLN A 92 -38.61 -20.77 -45.30
CA GLN A 92 -38.86 -19.59 -46.13
C GLN A 92 -38.29 -18.33 -45.48
N GLU A 93 -38.47 -18.14 -44.18
CA GLU A 93 -37.90 -17.01 -43.45
C GLU A 93 -36.35 -17.01 -43.51
N GLN A 94 -35.72 -18.18 -43.36
CA GLN A 94 -34.27 -18.33 -43.52
C GLN A 94 -33.82 -17.97 -44.94
N GLN A 95 -34.52 -18.46 -45.97
CA GLN A 95 -34.23 -18.12 -47.36
C GLN A 95 -34.41 -16.62 -47.63
N GLU A 96 -35.45 -16.00 -47.10
CA GLU A 96 -35.64 -14.56 -47.21
C GLU A 96 -34.51 -13.78 -46.54
N GLN A 97 -34.05 -14.21 -45.37
CA GLN A 97 -32.91 -13.58 -44.68
C GLN A 97 -31.62 -13.70 -45.50
N GLU A 98 -31.36 -14.88 -46.07
CA GLU A 98 -30.22 -15.11 -46.96
C GLU A 98 -30.29 -14.24 -48.21
N ILE A 99 -31.46 -14.13 -48.85
CA ILE A 99 -31.68 -13.27 -50.01
C ILE A 99 -31.51 -11.79 -49.64
N ARG A 100 -32.01 -11.36 -48.48
CA ARG A 100 -31.81 -9.98 -48.00
C ARG A 100 -30.33 -9.68 -47.77
N ALA A 101 -29.59 -10.61 -47.15
CA ALA A 101 -28.16 -10.46 -46.95
C ALA A 101 -27.41 -10.40 -48.29
N TYR A 102 -27.75 -11.28 -49.23
CA TYR A 102 -27.19 -11.30 -50.58
C TYR A 102 -27.43 -9.98 -51.32
N ASN A 103 -28.67 -9.49 -51.32
CA ASN A 103 -29.01 -8.21 -51.94
C ASN A 103 -28.28 -7.04 -51.27
N ASN A 104 -28.07 -7.09 -49.95
CA ASN A 104 -27.27 -6.09 -49.25
C ASN A 104 -25.80 -6.11 -49.72
N TYR A 105 -25.19 -7.30 -49.83
CA TYR A 105 -23.83 -7.42 -50.35
C TYR A 105 -23.69 -6.92 -51.80
N ILE A 106 -24.69 -7.18 -52.65
CA ILE A 106 -24.73 -6.61 -54.00
C ILE A 106 -24.79 -5.09 -53.95
N ASN A 107 -25.70 -4.52 -53.16
CA ASN A 107 -25.83 -3.06 -53.05
C ASN A 107 -24.53 -2.41 -52.56
N ILE A 108 -23.84 -3.03 -51.60
CA ILE A 108 -22.54 -2.57 -51.12
C ILE A 108 -21.49 -2.66 -52.23
N LEU A 109 -21.43 -3.78 -52.96
CA LEU A 109 -20.48 -3.96 -54.06
C LEU A 109 -20.72 -2.93 -55.19
N ASP A 110 -21.99 -2.68 -55.53
CA ASP A 110 -22.36 -1.68 -56.54
C ASP A 110 -22.01 -0.27 -56.07
N ALA A 111 -22.21 0.07 -54.80
CA ALA A 111 -21.76 1.34 -54.24
C ALA A 111 -20.24 1.50 -54.27
N ILE A 112 -19.48 0.42 -54.04
CA ILE A 112 -18.01 0.44 -54.14
C ILE A 112 -17.57 0.60 -55.60
N ARG A 113 -18.25 -0.07 -56.54
CA ARG A 113 -18.00 0.09 -57.99
C ARG A 113 -18.28 1.52 -58.43
N GLU A 114 -19.40 2.11 -58.02
CA GLU A 114 -19.74 3.51 -58.33
C GLU A 114 -18.70 4.48 -57.76
N TYR A 115 -18.24 4.26 -56.53
CA TYR A 115 -17.22 5.08 -55.91
C TYR A 115 -15.84 4.96 -56.58
N THR A 116 -15.45 3.75 -56.97
CA THR A 116 -14.12 3.48 -57.54
C THR A 116 -14.06 3.75 -59.04
N GLY A 117 -15.19 3.66 -59.73
CA GLY A 117 -15.29 3.79 -61.19
C GLY A 117 -14.76 2.58 -61.97
N ASP A 118 -14.41 1.49 -61.28
CA ASP A 118 -13.90 0.25 -61.86
C ASP A 118 -14.90 -0.89 -61.67
N ASP A 119 -15.25 -1.57 -62.77
CA ASP A 119 -16.15 -2.73 -62.76
C ASP A 119 -15.42 -4.06 -62.49
N ASP A 120 -14.09 -4.07 -62.61
CA ASP A 120 -13.25 -5.25 -62.43
C ASP A 120 -12.95 -5.50 -60.94
N VAL A 121 -13.64 -6.49 -60.39
CA VAL A 121 -13.57 -6.85 -58.95
C VAL A 121 -12.16 -7.26 -58.54
N ASP A 122 -11.41 -7.96 -59.40
CA ASP A 122 -10.07 -8.43 -59.04
C ASP A 122 -9.08 -7.26 -58.94
N LYS A 123 -9.21 -6.26 -59.81
CA LYS A 123 -8.41 -5.03 -59.73
C LYS A 123 -8.77 -4.21 -58.50
N LEU A 124 -10.06 -4.10 -58.19
CA LEU A 124 -10.54 -3.40 -57.00
C LEU A 124 -9.97 -4.03 -55.72
N ILE A 125 -9.97 -5.36 -55.62
CA ILE A 125 -9.39 -6.08 -54.49
C ILE A 125 -7.89 -5.77 -54.38
N GLN A 126 -7.13 -5.88 -55.47
CA GLN A 126 -5.69 -5.60 -55.46
C GLN A 126 -5.38 -4.16 -55.04
N GLU A 127 -6.10 -3.18 -55.58
CA GLU A 127 -5.93 -1.76 -55.23
C GLU A 127 -6.36 -1.45 -53.79
N PHE A 128 -7.40 -2.11 -53.29
CA PHE A 128 -7.81 -1.99 -51.90
C PHE A 128 -6.76 -2.59 -50.96
N THR A 129 -6.29 -3.81 -51.23
CA THR A 129 -5.23 -4.45 -50.46
C THR A 129 -3.96 -3.61 -50.45
N ARG A 130 -3.52 -3.09 -51.60
CA ARG A 130 -2.35 -2.19 -51.67
C ARG A 130 -2.54 -0.94 -50.81
N ARG A 131 -3.70 -0.27 -50.90
CA ARG A 131 -4.00 0.91 -50.07
C ARG A 131 -4.14 0.58 -48.59
N GLU A 132 -4.70 -0.58 -48.27
CA GLU A 132 -4.83 -1.06 -46.89
C GLU A 132 -3.46 -1.32 -46.28
N GLU A 133 -2.55 -1.97 -47.01
CA GLU A 133 -1.16 -2.17 -46.60
C GLU A 133 -0.41 -0.84 -46.40
N GLU A 134 -0.56 0.11 -47.33
CA GLU A 134 0.01 1.45 -47.21
C GLU A 134 -0.54 2.20 -45.98
N ASN A 135 -1.86 2.17 -45.78
CA ASN A 135 -2.49 2.78 -44.61
C ASN A 135 -2.07 2.09 -43.30
N TYR A 136 -1.93 0.77 -43.31
CA TYR A 136 -1.46 0.01 -42.16
C TYR A 136 -0.02 0.37 -41.80
N ALA A 137 0.86 0.49 -42.80
CA ALA A 137 2.24 0.94 -42.61
C ALA A 137 2.30 2.37 -42.06
N LEU A 138 1.48 3.29 -42.59
CA LEU A 138 1.39 4.67 -42.09
C LEU A 138 0.86 4.72 -40.66
N PHE A 139 -0.16 3.93 -40.33
CA PHE A 139 -0.71 3.86 -38.98
C PHE A 139 0.34 3.36 -37.98
N ASN A 140 1.08 2.32 -38.34
CA ASN A 140 2.17 1.81 -37.51
C ASN A 140 3.28 2.84 -37.34
N TYR A 141 3.66 3.55 -38.41
CA TYR A 141 4.64 4.63 -38.32
C TYR A 141 4.19 5.74 -37.37
N ILE A 142 2.94 6.19 -37.49
CA ILE A 142 2.36 7.20 -36.58
C ILE A 142 2.38 6.71 -35.13
N ASN A 143 2.05 5.44 -34.89
CA ASN A 143 2.08 4.86 -33.53
C ASN A 143 3.50 4.80 -32.96
N GLU A 144 4.49 4.43 -33.77
CA GLU A 144 5.89 4.40 -33.35
C GLU A 144 6.37 5.82 -33.01
N VAL A 145 6.14 6.80 -33.89
CA VAL A 145 6.50 8.20 -33.66
C VAL A 145 5.79 8.76 -32.42
N ASN A 146 4.52 8.43 -32.19
CA ASN A 146 3.81 8.85 -30.99
C ASN A 146 4.41 8.21 -29.72
N THR A 147 4.87 6.97 -29.81
CA THR A 147 5.52 6.27 -28.71
C THR A 147 6.88 6.91 -28.41
N GLU A 148 7.68 7.20 -29.43
CA GLU A 148 8.95 7.93 -29.30
C GLU A 148 8.73 9.34 -28.72
N LEU A 149 7.71 10.06 -29.20
CA LEU A 149 7.35 11.39 -28.69
C LEU A 149 6.97 11.33 -27.22
N LYS A 150 6.19 10.33 -26.82
CA LYS A 150 5.81 10.12 -25.41
C LYS A 150 7.04 9.83 -24.55
N ASN A 151 7.93 8.94 -25.00
CA ASN A 151 9.17 8.62 -24.32
C ASN A 151 10.06 9.86 -24.17
N LEU A 152 10.20 10.67 -25.22
CA LEU A 152 10.97 11.91 -25.18
C LEU A 152 10.34 12.94 -24.23
N SER A 153 9.02 13.13 -24.29
CA SER A 153 8.28 14.00 -23.36
C SER A 153 8.50 13.57 -21.91
N ASP A 154 8.44 12.27 -21.63
CA ASP A 154 8.63 11.77 -20.28
C ASP A 154 10.09 11.92 -19.81
N ASN A 155 11.07 11.73 -20.70
CA ASN A 155 12.47 12.05 -20.43
C ASN A 155 12.67 13.54 -20.12
N VAL A 156 12.03 14.44 -20.87
CA VAL A 156 12.08 15.89 -20.60
C VAL A 156 11.50 16.22 -19.24
N LYS A 157 10.34 15.64 -18.88
CA LYS A 157 9.75 15.81 -17.54
C LYS A 157 10.68 15.31 -16.45
N MET A 158 11.29 14.14 -16.63
CA MET A 158 12.24 13.57 -15.67
C MET A 158 13.47 14.47 -15.48
N LEU A 159 14.05 15.00 -16.57
CA LEU A 159 15.15 15.96 -16.49
C LEU A 159 14.73 17.26 -15.80
N GLN A 160 13.52 17.76 -16.09
CA GLN A 160 13.01 18.96 -15.45
C GLN A 160 12.85 18.77 -13.93
N ILE A 161 12.33 17.61 -13.49
CA ILE A 161 12.26 17.26 -12.06
C ILE A 161 13.67 17.19 -11.45
N SER A 162 14.63 16.55 -12.14
CA SER A 162 16.01 16.47 -11.67
C SER A 162 16.66 17.84 -11.53
N ILE A 163 16.42 18.76 -12.47
CA ILE A 163 16.93 20.13 -12.42
C ILE A 163 16.32 20.87 -11.23
N GLN A 164 15.03 20.73 -10.99
CA GLN A 164 14.35 21.35 -9.85
C GLN A 164 14.89 20.83 -8.51
N ASP A 165 15.13 19.52 -8.39
CA ASP A 165 15.72 18.91 -7.20
C ASP A 165 17.15 19.42 -6.95
N GLU A 166 17.99 19.49 -7.98
CA GLU A 166 19.34 20.06 -7.85
C GLU A 166 19.32 21.56 -7.50
N HIS A 167 18.38 22.34 -8.05
CA HIS A 167 18.18 23.73 -7.64
C HIS A 167 17.79 23.84 -6.16
N ALA A 168 16.87 23.00 -5.68
CA ALA A 168 16.46 22.98 -4.28
C ALA A 168 17.63 22.62 -3.35
N LYS A 169 18.42 21.59 -3.70
CA LYS A 169 19.65 21.23 -2.97
C LYS A 169 20.66 22.35 -2.96
N HIS A 170 20.87 23.01 -4.10
CA HIS A 170 21.79 24.14 -4.21
C HIS A 170 21.36 25.30 -3.31
N GLN A 171 20.06 25.66 -3.34
CA GLN A 171 19.51 26.71 -2.49
C GLN A 171 19.63 26.37 -1.00
N ALA A 172 19.35 25.13 -0.60
CA ALA A 172 19.54 24.67 0.77
C ALA A 172 21.01 24.73 1.21
N LYS A 173 21.95 24.38 0.31
CA LYS A 173 23.40 24.49 0.56
C LYS A 173 23.82 25.95 0.72
N LEU A 174 23.33 26.86 -0.12
CA LEU A 174 23.60 28.30 -0.01
C LEU A 174 23.10 28.86 1.33
N PHE A 175 21.89 28.48 1.76
CA PHE A 175 21.36 28.90 3.05
C PHE A 175 22.24 28.42 4.22
N LYS A 176 22.65 27.14 4.21
CA LYS A 176 23.59 26.59 5.21
C LYS A 176 24.94 27.29 5.20
N GLN A 177 25.48 27.60 4.02
CA GLN A 177 26.74 28.33 3.89
C GLN A 177 26.61 29.76 4.42
N GLN A 178 25.49 30.43 4.13
CA GLN A 178 25.21 31.77 4.62
C GLN A 178 25.10 31.79 6.14
N ASP A 179 24.35 30.87 6.73
CA ASP A 179 24.22 30.70 8.18
C ASP A 179 25.57 30.37 8.84
N SER A 180 26.37 29.51 8.20
CA SER A 180 27.74 29.22 8.65
C SER A 180 28.66 30.45 8.57
N ILE A 181 28.53 31.29 7.55
CA ILE A 181 29.32 32.54 7.45
C ILE A 181 28.88 33.53 8.53
N GLU A 182 27.59 33.66 8.78
CA GLU A 182 27.04 34.56 9.79
C GLU A 182 27.46 34.15 11.19
N THR A 183 27.35 32.87 11.53
CA THR A 183 27.87 32.32 12.79
C THR A 183 29.37 32.53 12.94
N LEU A 184 30.17 32.25 11.90
CA LEU A 184 31.61 32.51 11.92
C LEU A 184 31.93 34.00 12.11
N LYS A 185 31.22 34.90 11.44
CA LYS A 185 31.37 36.36 11.63
C LYS A 185 31.06 36.77 13.07
N GLY A 186 29.96 36.26 13.65
CA GLY A 186 29.63 36.49 15.06
C GLY A 186 30.74 36.02 15.99
N THR A 187 31.21 34.78 15.84
CA THR A 187 32.32 34.27 16.67
C THR A 187 33.62 35.05 16.49
N LEU A 188 33.90 35.54 15.29
CA LEU A 188 35.10 36.35 15.03
C LEU A 188 35.00 37.70 15.73
N GLU A 189 33.83 38.33 15.71
CA GLU A 189 33.61 39.60 16.42
C GLU A 189 33.71 39.40 17.94
N ASP A 190 33.10 38.36 18.50
CA ASP A 190 33.23 38.02 19.92
C ASP A 190 34.71 37.80 20.31
N ARG A 191 35.47 37.08 19.48
CA ARG A 191 36.91 36.87 19.69
C ARG A 191 37.72 38.15 19.55
N ARG A 192 37.32 39.05 18.65
CA ARG A 192 37.96 40.36 18.47
C ARG A 192 37.77 41.21 19.71
N ILE A 193 36.55 41.30 20.23
CA ILE A 193 36.24 42.02 21.47
C ILE A 193 37.05 41.43 22.63
N ALA A 194 37.00 40.10 22.83
CA ALA A 194 37.78 39.44 23.87
C ALA A 194 39.30 39.67 23.73
N ASN A 195 39.82 39.74 22.49
CA ASN A 195 41.24 40.03 22.27
C ASN A 195 41.59 41.48 22.60
N VAL A 196 40.71 42.44 22.29
CA VAL A 196 40.88 43.84 22.69
C VAL A 196 40.90 43.96 24.21
N ASP A 197 39.95 43.33 24.91
CA ASP A 197 39.88 43.33 26.38
C ASP A 197 41.15 42.73 27.01
N LEU A 198 41.60 41.58 26.48
CA LEU A 198 42.84 40.93 26.92
C LEU A 198 44.08 41.78 26.65
N ARG A 199 44.15 42.47 25.50
CA ARG A 199 45.25 43.39 25.18
C ARG A 199 45.25 44.60 26.11
N GLU A 200 44.08 45.18 26.39
CA GLU A 200 43.99 46.31 27.33
C GLU A 200 44.42 45.89 28.74
N ALA A 201 44.01 44.70 29.20
CA ALA A 201 44.48 44.14 30.46
C ALA A 201 46.00 43.88 30.46
N TYR A 202 46.55 43.36 29.35
CA TYR A 202 47.98 43.16 29.18
C TYR A 202 48.74 44.49 29.20
N ASP A 203 48.27 45.52 28.48
CA ASP A 203 48.92 46.83 28.44
C ASP A 203 48.88 47.51 29.81
N LYS A 204 47.76 47.41 30.55
CA LYS A 204 47.67 47.90 31.94
C LYS A 204 48.69 47.21 32.85
N THR A 205 48.76 45.88 32.80
CA THR A 205 49.72 45.12 33.62
C THR A 205 51.17 45.39 33.22
N SER A 206 51.44 45.55 31.92
CA SER A 206 52.76 45.92 31.40
C SER A 206 53.16 47.33 31.82
N GLN A 207 52.24 48.30 31.81
CA GLN A 207 52.49 49.66 32.30
C GLN A 207 52.82 49.65 33.80
N VAL A 208 52.02 48.96 34.61
CA VAL A 208 52.29 48.80 36.06
C VAL A 208 53.66 48.18 36.29
N LEU A 209 53.99 47.12 35.54
CA LEU A 209 55.29 46.47 35.63
C LEU A 209 56.42 47.43 35.24
N HIS A 210 56.27 48.20 34.16
CA HIS A 210 57.27 49.18 33.73
C HIS A 210 57.49 50.27 34.77
N THR A 211 56.42 50.83 35.34
CA THR A 211 56.51 51.82 36.44
C THR A 211 57.24 51.24 37.64
N LEU A 212 56.91 50.02 38.05
CA LEU A 212 57.58 49.35 39.17
C LEU A 212 59.07 49.09 38.88
N LEU A 213 59.42 48.69 37.66
CA LEU A 213 60.81 48.53 37.25
C LEU A 213 61.58 49.86 37.26
N GLN A 214 60.94 50.95 36.83
CA GLN A 214 61.52 52.30 36.90
C GLN A 214 61.70 52.78 38.35
N GLU A 215 60.72 52.54 39.23
CA GLU A 215 60.85 52.85 40.66
C GLU A 215 61.97 52.05 41.34
N VAL A 216 62.11 50.77 41.00
CA VAL A 216 63.24 49.95 41.45
C VAL A 216 64.57 50.51 40.91
N GLN A 217 64.59 51.03 39.67
CA GLN A 217 65.78 51.66 39.09
C GLN A 217 66.18 52.94 39.82
N THR A 218 65.21 53.83 40.09
CA THR A 218 65.47 55.07 40.83
C THR A 218 65.89 54.79 42.26
N LEU A 219 65.28 53.81 42.93
CA LEU A 219 65.67 53.39 44.27
C LEU A 219 67.09 52.79 44.29
N ALA A 220 67.44 51.95 43.33
CA ALA A 220 68.78 51.35 43.20
C ALA A 220 69.86 52.40 42.94
N LEU A 221 69.57 53.42 42.12
CA LEU A 221 70.47 54.54 41.86
C LEU A 221 70.63 55.44 43.10
N SER A 222 69.53 55.77 43.80
CA SER A 222 69.56 56.62 45.00
C SER A 222 70.24 55.98 46.21
N SER A 223 70.23 54.64 46.30
CA SER A 223 70.79 53.89 47.43
C SER A 223 72.26 53.47 47.20
N GLU A 224 72.94 54.03 46.19
CA GLU A 224 74.34 53.72 45.81
C GLU A 224 74.64 52.21 45.88
N CYS A 225 73.77 51.40 45.28
CA CYS A 225 73.89 49.95 45.35
C CYS A 225 75.15 49.46 44.64
N GLU A 226 76.04 48.78 45.35
CA GLU A 226 77.30 48.20 44.87
C GLU A 226 77.14 47.08 43.81
N SER A 227 75.94 46.90 43.26
CA SER A 227 75.68 46.03 42.12
C SER A 227 76.12 46.65 40.77
N LEU A 228 76.47 47.95 40.75
CA LEU A 228 76.94 48.65 39.54
C LEU A 228 78.16 48.01 38.82
N PRO A 229 79.15 47.38 39.49
CA PRO A 229 80.29 46.76 38.81
C PRO A 229 79.97 45.43 38.11
N LEU A 230 79.01 44.64 38.62
CA LEU A 230 78.63 43.34 38.02
C LEU A 230 77.85 43.52 36.70
N LEU A 231 77.11 44.62 36.56
CA LEU A 231 76.40 44.97 35.33
C LEU A 231 77.31 45.50 34.22
N LYS A 232 78.45 46.11 34.56
CA LYS A 232 79.45 46.55 33.58
C LYS A 232 80.12 45.38 32.84
N LEU A 233 80.09 44.18 33.44
CA LEU A 233 80.60 42.94 32.85
C LEU A 233 79.57 42.22 31.96
N LEU A 234 78.28 42.55 32.08
CA LEU A 234 77.18 41.87 31.39
C LEU A 234 76.67 42.58 30.12
N GLY A 235 77.43 43.55 29.61
CA GLY A 235 77.43 43.93 28.19
C GLY A 235 76.10 44.36 27.54
N LYS A 236 75.11 44.86 28.29
CA LYS A 236 73.91 45.52 27.73
C LYS A 236 73.55 46.76 28.55
N THR A 237 72.93 47.72 27.87
CA THR A 237 72.58 49.06 28.34
C THR A 237 71.86 49.03 29.70
N LEU A 238 71.97 50.15 30.41
CA LEU A 238 71.59 50.40 31.80
C LEU A 238 70.06 50.36 32.06
N ASP A 239 69.33 49.50 31.35
CA ASP A 239 67.89 49.39 31.37
C ASP A 239 67.46 48.16 32.18
N ILE A 240 66.64 48.35 33.20
CA ILE A 240 66.17 47.24 34.05
C ILE A 240 65.13 46.43 33.29
N ASN A 241 65.48 45.20 32.92
CA ASN A 241 64.56 44.22 32.36
C ASN A 241 63.99 43.30 33.46
N THR A 242 62.83 42.68 33.24
CA THR A 242 62.16 41.72 34.14
C THR A 242 63.07 40.57 34.60
N THR A 243 64.01 40.13 33.77
CA THR A 243 65.03 39.13 34.11
C THR A 243 66.11 39.66 35.05
N ASN A 244 66.46 40.95 34.94
CA ASN A 244 67.52 41.60 35.71
C ASN A 244 66.97 42.25 36.99
N ALA A 245 65.68 42.58 37.02
CA ALA A 245 64.98 43.20 38.15
C ALA A 245 65.17 42.44 39.46
N ARG A 246 65.13 41.11 39.41
CA ARG A 246 65.37 40.26 40.58
C ARG A 246 66.76 40.46 41.20
N LEU A 247 67.78 40.69 40.37
CA LEU A 247 69.14 40.93 40.84
C LEU A 247 69.27 42.32 41.48
N TYR A 248 68.64 43.34 40.89
CA TYR A 248 68.57 44.68 41.48
C TYR A 248 67.84 44.70 42.83
N ILE A 249 66.69 44.03 42.93
CA ILE A 249 65.92 43.92 44.18
C ILE A 249 66.75 43.22 45.26
N LYS A 250 67.42 42.10 44.93
CA LYS A 250 68.27 41.39 45.89
C LYS A 250 69.49 42.21 46.34
N GLY A 251 70.05 43.02 45.44
CA GLY A 251 71.12 43.97 45.77
C GLY A 251 70.63 45.09 46.70
N LEU A 252 69.45 45.65 46.41
CA LEU A 252 68.76 46.61 47.26
C LEU A 252 68.46 46.03 48.64
N GLU A 253 67.92 44.81 48.72
CA GLU A 253 67.69 44.12 50.00
C GLU A 253 68.97 44.05 50.83
N LYS A 254 70.09 43.63 50.22
CA LYS A 254 71.38 43.56 50.92
C LYS A 254 71.82 44.93 51.44
N LYS A 255 71.73 45.99 50.63
CA LYS A 255 72.09 47.36 51.03
C LYS A 255 71.16 47.92 52.10
N ILE A 256 69.85 47.68 52.02
CA ILE A 256 68.90 48.02 53.08
C ILE A 256 69.27 47.30 54.37
N THR A 257 69.62 46.01 54.30
CA THR A 257 70.08 45.24 55.46
C THR A 257 71.39 45.80 56.04
N GLU A 258 72.35 46.16 55.19
CA GLU A 258 73.62 46.81 55.60
C GLU A 258 73.37 48.19 56.23
N MET A 259 72.49 49.02 55.68
CA MET A 259 72.10 50.31 56.27
C MET A 259 71.41 50.12 57.62
N VAL A 260 70.49 49.15 57.72
CA VAL A 260 69.85 48.79 58.99
C VAL A 260 70.89 48.33 60.01
N ASP A 261 71.89 47.56 59.60
CA ASP A 261 72.96 47.09 60.48
C ASP A 261 73.95 48.21 60.85
N LEU A 262 74.21 49.18 59.95
CA LEU A 262 74.96 50.39 60.27
C LEU A 262 74.20 51.30 61.24
N ILE A 263 72.90 51.47 61.08
CA ILE A 263 72.05 52.22 62.02
C ILE A 263 72.07 51.52 63.39
N LYS A 264 71.92 50.19 63.44
CA LYS A 264 72.07 49.42 64.68
C LYS A 264 73.49 49.57 65.26
N PHE A 265 74.52 49.59 64.43
CA PHE A 265 75.90 49.76 64.88
C PHE A 265 76.14 51.18 65.43
N ASP A 266 75.60 52.21 64.80
CA ASP A 266 75.63 53.59 65.30
C ASP A 266 74.86 53.72 66.62
N GLU A 267 73.69 53.09 66.74
CA GLU A 267 72.97 52.99 68.03
C GLU A 267 73.82 52.30 69.12
N ILE A 268 74.65 51.30 68.75
CA ILE A 268 75.56 50.61 69.67
C ILE A 268 76.81 51.45 69.98
N VAL A 269 77.33 52.23 69.03
CA VAL A 269 78.49 53.12 69.20
C VAL A 269 78.13 54.35 70.02
N GLN A 270 76.97 54.98 69.76
CA GLN A 270 76.44 56.06 70.60
C GLN A 270 76.27 55.61 72.05
N ARG A 271 75.75 54.39 72.28
CA ARG A 271 75.68 53.78 73.63
C ARG A 271 77.04 53.52 74.27
N ARG A 272 78.12 53.32 73.49
CA ARG A 272 79.49 53.09 73.98
C ARG A 272 80.29 54.37 74.18
N THR A 273 80.01 55.45 73.45
CA THR A 273 80.62 56.77 73.66
C THR A 273 80.02 57.51 74.85
N GLU A 274 78.76 57.25 75.19
CA GLU A 274 78.11 57.82 76.38
C GLU A 274 78.60 57.19 77.71
N SER A 275 79.32 56.06 77.69
CA SER A 275 79.66 55.29 78.89
C SER A 275 81.09 55.48 79.44
N LYS A 276 81.89 56.45 78.95
CA LYS A 276 83.30 56.64 79.40
C LYS A 276 83.78 58.03 79.88
N GLU A 277 82.96 59.08 79.96
CA GLU A 277 83.37 60.34 80.63
C GLU A 277 82.31 60.91 81.62
N ARG A 278 82.56 60.68 82.92
CA ARG A 278 82.27 61.51 84.13
C ARG A 278 80.93 62.30 84.26
N THR A 279 79.96 61.71 84.98
CA THR A 279 79.42 62.10 86.32
C THR A 279 79.59 63.57 86.86
N PRO A 280 78.73 64.10 87.76
CA PRO A 280 77.36 64.69 87.71
C PRO A 280 77.34 66.23 88.08
N PRO A 281 76.22 67.01 88.09
CA PRO A 281 75.32 67.08 89.26
C PRO A 281 73.84 67.53 88.99
N ALA A 282 73.12 67.61 90.12
CA ALA A 282 71.69 67.85 90.36
C ALA A 282 71.04 69.10 89.74
N THR A 283 69.74 69.03 89.39
CA THR A 283 68.62 69.52 90.23
C THR A 283 67.23 69.46 89.56
N ARG A 284 66.26 68.96 90.34
CA ARG A 284 64.89 69.50 90.56
C ARG A 284 63.75 69.21 89.54
N ARG A 285 62.90 68.27 89.99
CA ARG A 285 61.41 68.28 90.03
C ARG A 285 60.64 68.89 88.83
N ARG A 286 59.78 68.06 88.20
CA ARG A 286 58.31 68.10 88.44
C ARG A 286 57.58 66.87 87.91
N ARG A 287 56.43 66.66 88.54
CA ARG A 287 55.50 65.52 88.56
C ARG A 287 54.55 65.42 87.35
N ARG A 288 54.00 64.20 87.21
CA ARG A 288 52.67 63.76 86.72
C ARG A 288 52.52 63.64 85.18
N ALA A 289 52.32 62.45 84.60
CA ALA A 289 51.23 61.43 84.68
C ALA A 289 50.07 61.73 83.69
N PRO A 290 49.19 60.77 83.35
CA PRO A 290 49.38 59.69 82.38
C PRO A 290 48.16 59.56 81.41
N ALA A 291 47.97 58.37 80.81
CA ALA A 291 46.75 57.83 80.15
C ALA A 291 46.68 58.05 78.61
N SER A 292 46.93 57.02 77.77
CA SER A 292 46.09 55.85 77.41
C SER A 292 44.97 56.21 76.40
N PRO A 293 44.28 55.24 75.76
CA PRO A 293 44.73 54.03 75.06
C PRO A 293 44.11 53.88 73.64
N ARG A 294 44.55 52.85 72.91
CA ARG A 294 43.82 51.96 71.95
C ARG A 294 42.27 52.11 71.93
N PRO A 295 41.50 51.74 70.87
CA PRO A 295 41.57 50.40 70.25
C PRO A 295 41.02 50.28 68.79
N PRO A 296 40.89 49.04 68.24
CA PRO A 296 40.64 48.69 66.84
C PRO A 296 39.19 48.24 66.59
N SER A 297 38.84 47.79 65.37
CA SER A 297 37.76 46.80 65.08
C SER A 297 37.57 46.62 63.56
N HIS A 298 37.75 45.40 63.04
CA HIS A 298 36.73 44.42 62.62
C HIS A 298 36.28 44.55 61.14
N GLN A 299 36.66 43.57 60.30
CA GLN A 299 35.84 42.57 59.57
C GLN A 299 34.44 42.99 58.97
N PRO A 300 33.72 42.19 58.13
CA PRO A 300 34.04 41.02 57.27
C PRO A 300 33.23 41.00 55.90
N ILE A 301 33.16 39.82 55.23
CA ILE A 301 32.01 39.24 54.43
C ILE A 301 32.00 39.27 52.88
N LEU A 302 32.18 38.05 52.34
CA LEU A 302 31.41 37.27 51.31
C LEU A 302 30.81 37.90 50.03
N ALA A 303 31.08 37.23 48.91
CA ALA A 303 30.11 36.84 47.86
C ALA A 303 30.63 35.56 47.15
N ARG A 304 30.04 34.38 47.42
CA ARG A 304 29.02 33.67 46.61
C ARG A 304 29.44 33.35 45.17
N SER A 305 29.59 32.05 44.91
CA SER A 305 29.31 31.36 43.64
C SER A 305 28.26 30.29 43.91
#